data_AF-A0A448X930-F1
#
_entry.id   AF-A0A448X930-F1
#
_cell.length_a   1.000
_cell.length_b   1.000
_cell.length_c   1.000
_cell.angle_alpha   90.00
_cell.angle_beta   90.00
_cell.angle_gamma   90.00
#
_symmetry.space_group_name_H-M   'P 1'
#
loop_
_entity.id
_entity.type
_entity.pdbx_description
1 polymer ?
#
loop_
_entity_poly.entity_id
_entity_poly.type
_entity_poly.pdbx_seq_one_letter_code
_entity_poly.pdbx_strand_id
1 'polypeptide(L)'
;MSWKDGLAFCALIHRHRPELIDYSRLSRDNPLENLNYAFDVAEKHLDIPRMLDAEDMVTTVKPDERSVMTYVAAYYHAFAGAQKAETAANRISKVLSVNRKNEQLMEDYECLASDLLKWINSRIPFLRCIMTQIS
;
A
#
# COMPACT_ATOMS: atom_id res chain seq x y z
N MET A 1 30.34 -13.19 -6.96
CA MET A 1 29.36 -12.73 -5.95
C MET A 1 28.35 -11.83 -6.65
N SER A 2 27.06 -12.15 -6.62
CA SER A 2 26.01 -11.44 -7.38
C SER A 2 25.74 -10.00 -6.93
N TRP A 3 26.32 -9.56 -5.80
CA TRP A 3 26.15 -8.22 -5.23
C TRP A 3 27.30 -7.27 -5.60
N LYS A 4 28.39 -7.80 -6.17
CA LYS A 4 29.63 -7.06 -6.41
C LYS A 4 29.53 -6.09 -7.58
N ASP A 5 28.66 -6.38 -8.55
CA ASP A 5 28.41 -5.51 -9.70
C ASP A 5 27.37 -4.40 -9.42
N GLY A 6 26.82 -4.34 -8.20
CA GLY A 6 25.84 -3.34 -7.76
C GLY A 6 24.44 -3.52 -8.36
N LEU A 7 24.31 -4.28 -9.45
CA LEU A 7 23.06 -4.50 -10.17
C LEU A 7 21.99 -5.17 -9.31
N ALA A 8 22.38 -6.03 -8.37
CA ALA A 8 21.44 -6.67 -7.46
C ALA A 8 20.78 -5.67 -6.49
N PHE A 9 21.53 -4.69 -5.98
CA PHE A 9 20.97 -3.63 -5.13
C PHE A 9 20.04 -2.71 -5.94
N CYS A 10 20.47 -2.29 -7.13
CA CYS A 10 19.64 -1.50 -8.02
C CYS A 10 18.33 -2.22 -8.39
N ALA A 11 18.39 -3.53 -8.66
CA ALA A 11 17.22 -4.32 -9.01
C ALA A 11 16.24 -4.45 -7.84
N LEU A 12 16.77 -4.61 -6.62
CA LEU A 12 15.97 -4.72 -5.41
C LEU A 12 15.15 -3.44 -5.16
N ILE A 13 15.78 -2.29 -5.33
CA ILE A 13 15.14 -0.97 -5.22
C ILE A 13 14.12 -0.80 -6.35
N HIS A 14 14.53 -1.00 -7.61
CA HIS A 14 13.65 -0.81 -8.77
C HIS A 14 12.39 -1.70 -8.71
N ARG A 15 12.48 -2.92 -8.16
CA ARG A 15 11.31 -3.79 -8.02
C ARG A 15 10.25 -3.26 -7.04
N HIS A 16 10.64 -2.53 -6.00
CA HIS A 16 9.71 -1.99 -5.01
C HIS A 16 9.33 -0.53 -5.30
N ARG A 17 10.25 0.22 -5.93
CA ARG A 17 10.16 1.65 -6.21
C ARG A 17 10.78 1.91 -7.59
N PRO A 18 10.10 1.54 -8.69
CA PRO A 18 10.65 1.66 -10.04
C PRO A 18 10.99 3.10 -10.44
N GLU A 19 10.35 4.08 -9.80
CA GLU A 19 10.57 5.51 -10.01
C GLU A 19 11.92 6.04 -9.49
N LEU A 20 12.58 5.31 -8.59
CA LEU A 20 13.82 5.76 -7.95
C LEU A 20 15.09 5.39 -8.73
N ILE A 21 15.02 4.36 -9.58
CA ILE A 21 16.17 3.83 -10.31
C ILE A 21 15.79 3.56 -11.76
N ASP A 22 16.54 4.16 -12.69
CA ASP A 22 16.49 3.79 -14.10
C ASP A 22 17.40 2.60 -14.36
N TYR A 23 16.85 1.39 -14.16
CA TYR A 23 17.60 0.15 -14.28
C TYR A 23 18.11 -0.11 -15.71
N SER A 24 17.44 0.44 -16.72
CA SER A 24 17.74 0.19 -18.13
C SER A 24 19.09 0.78 -18.57
N ARG A 25 19.58 1.77 -17.84
CA ARG A 25 20.83 2.50 -18.14
C ARG A 25 22.05 1.94 -17.40
N LEU A 26 21.85 0.98 -16.50
CA LEU A 26 22.93 0.42 -15.70
C LEU A 26 23.67 -0.68 -16.47
N SER A 27 24.99 -0.70 -16.37
CA SER A 27 25.85 -1.75 -16.95
C SER A 27 26.66 -2.44 -15.87
N ARG A 28 26.95 -3.74 -16.04
CA ARG A 28 27.89 -4.50 -15.21
C ARG A 28 29.30 -3.89 -15.20
N ASP A 29 29.68 -3.19 -16.26
CA ASP A 29 31.05 -2.68 -16.44
C ASP A 29 31.40 -1.56 -15.45
N ASN A 30 30.40 -0.94 -14.83
CA ASN A 30 30.57 0.17 -13.87
C ASN A 30 30.10 -0.23 -12.45
N PRO A 31 30.73 -1.22 -11.80
CA PRO A 31 30.26 -1.75 -10.52
C PRO A 31 30.30 -0.71 -9.40
N LEU A 32 31.32 0.15 -9.38
CA LEU A 32 31.50 1.19 -8.36
C LEU A 32 30.41 2.27 -8.47
N GLU A 33 30.06 2.70 -9.68
CA GLU A 33 28.98 3.67 -9.91
C GLU A 33 27.63 3.07 -9.53
N ASN A 34 27.35 1.83 -9.93
CA ASN A 34 26.10 1.14 -9.60
C ASN A 34 25.90 1.01 -8.09
N LEU A 35 26.94 0.62 -7.36
CA LEU A 35 26.91 0.49 -5.90
C LEU A 35 26.65 1.83 -5.24
N ASN A 36 27.43 2.86 -5.59
CA ASN A 36 27.24 4.20 -5.02
C ASN A 36 25.85 4.75 -5.32
N TYR A 37 25.35 4.57 -6.55
CA TYR A 37 24.02 5.00 -6.93
C TYR A 37 22.93 4.31 -6.11
N ALA A 38 23.00 2.98 -5.96
CA ALA A 38 22.06 2.25 -5.11
C ALA A 38 22.10 2.73 -3.66
N PHE A 39 23.30 2.91 -3.11
CA PHE A 39 23.51 3.32 -1.72
C PHE A 39 23.03 4.76 -1.48
N ASP A 40 23.26 5.68 -2.42
CA ASP A 40 22.75 7.06 -2.38
C ASP A 40 21.22 7.10 -2.40
N VAL A 41 20.61 6.32 -3.28
CA VAL A 41 19.14 6.26 -3.40
C VAL A 41 18.53 5.68 -2.12
N ALA A 42 19.16 4.63 -1.56
CA ALA A 42 18.69 4.01 -0.33
C ALA A 42 18.76 4.97 0.88
N GLU A 43 19.84 5.74 1.01
CA GLU A 43 19.99 6.71 2.09
C GLU A 43 19.00 7.87 1.94
N LYS A 44 18.90 8.46 0.74
CA LYS A 44 18.07 9.65 0.51
C LYS A 44 16.57 9.39 0.50
N HIS A 45 16.15 8.24 0.00
CA HIS A 45 14.73 7.97 -0.27
C HIS A 45 14.12 6.84 0.56
N LEU A 46 14.95 5.93 1.08
CA LEU A 46 14.49 4.78 1.86
C LEU A 46 14.89 4.87 3.34
N ASP A 47 15.63 5.91 3.73
CA ASP A 47 16.15 6.13 5.08
C ASP A 47 17.01 4.94 5.58
N ILE A 48 17.71 4.29 4.65
CA ILE A 48 18.62 3.18 4.94
C ILE A 48 20.04 3.75 4.95
N PRO A 49 20.73 3.77 6.09
CA PRO A 49 22.09 4.32 6.17
C PRO A 49 23.05 3.50 5.32
N ARG A 50 24.10 4.14 4.80
CA ARG A 50 25.18 3.44 4.10
C ARG A 50 25.94 2.54 5.07
N MET A 51 25.72 1.23 4.98
CA MET A 51 26.37 0.23 5.84
C MET A 51 27.59 -0.44 5.20
N LEU A 52 27.74 -0.30 3.87
CA LEU A 52 28.81 -0.89 3.09
C LEU A 52 29.54 0.20 2.32
N ASP A 53 30.85 0.04 2.18
CA ASP A 53 31.66 0.86 1.29
C ASP A 53 31.71 0.24 -0.11
N ALA A 54 31.47 1.07 -1.14
CA ALA A 54 31.44 0.61 -2.52
C ALA A 54 32.84 0.24 -3.04
N GLU A 55 33.89 0.93 -2.61
CA GLU A 55 35.28 0.63 -2.97
C GLU A 55 35.72 -0.70 -2.35
N ASP A 56 35.41 -0.93 -1.08
CA ASP A 56 35.73 -2.20 -0.40
C ASP A 56 35.03 -3.40 -1.06
N MET A 57 33.78 -3.21 -1.50
CA MET A 57 33.00 -4.23 -2.22
C MET A 57 33.62 -4.61 -3.56
N VAL A 58 34.21 -3.65 -4.28
CA VAL A 58 34.83 -3.89 -5.60
C VAL A 58 36.25 -4.43 -5.47
N THR A 59 37.05 -3.89 -4.55
CA THR A 59 38.47 -4.26 -4.36
C THR A 59 38.63 -5.62 -3.69
N THR A 60 37.77 -5.98 -2.75
CA THR A 60 37.87 -7.24 -2.02
C THR A 60 37.48 -8.42 -2.92
N VAL A 61 38.32 -9.47 -2.94
CA VAL A 61 38.07 -10.69 -3.74
C VAL A 61 36.75 -11.35 -3.35
N LYS A 62 36.46 -11.41 -2.05
CA LYS A 62 35.21 -11.91 -1.49
C LYS A 62 34.72 -10.97 -0.39
N PRO A 63 33.70 -10.11 -0.64
CA PRO A 63 33.12 -9.28 0.40
C PRO A 63 32.46 -10.14 1.49
N ASP A 64 32.43 -9.63 2.72
CA ASP A 64 31.85 -10.33 3.85
C ASP A 64 30.35 -10.57 3.65
N GLU A 65 29.98 -11.85 3.54
CA GLU A 65 28.60 -12.27 3.29
C GLU A 65 27.65 -11.83 4.42
N ARG A 66 28.13 -11.76 5.67
CA ARG A 66 27.29 -11.36 6.82
C ARG A 66 26.96 -9.87 6.78
N SER A 67 27.93 -9.03 6.43
CA SER A 67 27.74 -7.60 6.24
C SER A 67 26.78 -7.32 5.08
N VAL A 68 26.95 -8.00 3.94
CA VAL A 68 26.01 -7.89 2.80
C VAL A 68 24.61 -8.34 3.19
N MET A 69 24.46 -9.47 3.89
CA MET A 69 23.15 -9.97 4.32
C MET A 69 22.46 -9.01 5.31
N THR A 70 23.20 -8.41 6.24
CA THR A 70 22.68 -7.40 7.16
C THR A 70 22.12 -6.21 6.37
N TYR A 71 22.85 -5.75 5.36
CA TYR A 71 22.41 -4.63 4.55
C TYR A 71 21.15 -4.96 3.73
N VAL A 72 21.11 -6.14 3.10
CA VAL A 72 19.92 -6.64 2.39
C VAL A 72 18.70 -6.79 3.33
N ALA A 73 18.92 -7.21 4.58
CA ALA A 73 17.86 -7.27 5.58
C ALA A 73 17.31 -5.87 5.93
N ALA A 74 18.16 -4.84 5.99
CA ALA A 74 17.72 -3.46 6.19
C ALA A 74 16.78 -2.99 5.06
N TYR A 75 17.12 -3.29 3.80
CA TYR A 75 16.19 -3.04 2.68
C TYR A 75 14.86 -3.78 2.83
N TYR A 76 14.90 -5.06 3.21
CA TYR A 76 13.68 -5.83 3.43
C TYR A 76 12.78 -5.18 4.49
N HIS A 77 13.36 -4.74 5.61
CA HIS A 77 12.61 -4.07 6.67
C HIS A 77 12.01 -2.74 6.21
N ALA A 78 12.75 -1.93 5.46
CA ALA A 78 12.26 -0.66 4.91
C ALA A 78 11.05 -0.89 3.98
N PHE A 79 11.14 -1.84 3.04
CA PHE A 79 10.05 -2.14 2.12
C PHE A 79 8.86 -2.83 2.80
N ALA A 80 9.11 -3.75 3.73
CA ALA A 80 8.05 -4.43 4.48
C ALA A 80 7.28 -3.47 5.39
N GLY A 81 7.95 -2.44 5.94
CA GLY A 81 7.30 -1.37 6.70
C GLY A 81 6.29 -0.60 5.86
N ALA A 82 6.68 -0.19 4.65
CA ALA A 82 5.79 0.49 3.70
C ALA A 82 4.60 -0.39 3.30
N GLN A 83 4.83 -1.69 3.03
CA GLN A 83 3.76 -2.62 2.67
C GLN A 83 2.77 -2.87 3.81
N LYS A 84 3.25 -2.91 5.06
CA LYS A 84 2.38 -3.03 6.24
C LYS A 84 1.48 -1.80 6.41
N ALA A 85 2.03 -0.60 6.20
CA ALA A 85 1.27 0.65 6.26
C ALA A 85 0.18 0.69 5.18
N GLU A 86 0.53 0.30 3.94
CA GLU A 86 -0.44 0.21 2.84
C GLU A 86 -1.55 -0.81 3.13
N THR A 87 -1.19 -1.99 3.65
CA THR A 87 -2.18 -3.01 4.03
C THR A 87 -3.13 -2.52 5.12
N ALA A 88 -2.62 -1.78 6.11
CA ALA A 88 -3.44 -1.16 7.14
C ALA A 88 -4.38 -0.09 6.56
N ALA A 89 -3.88 0.78 5.68
CA ALA A 89 -4.69 1.78 4.98
C ALA A 89 -5.81 1.14 4.14
N ASN A 90 -5.50 0.05 3.42
CA ASN A 90 -6.48 -0.68 2.63
C ASN A 90 -7.59 -1.32 3.49
N ARG A 91 -7.25 -1.82 4.68
CA ARG A 91 -8.25 -2.32 5.65
C ARG A 91 -9.16 -1.21 6.14
N ILE A 92 -8.60 -0.04 6.48
CA ILE A 92 -9.38 1.14 6.90
C ILE A 92 -10.32 1.58 5.77
N SER A 93 -9.80 1.72 4.54
CA SER A 93 -10.60 2.07 3.36
C SER A 93 -11.76 1.11 3.14
N LYS A 94 -11.52 -0.20 3.32
CA LYS A 94 -12.56 -1.22 3.23
C LYS A 94 -13.63 -1.05 4.32
N VAL A 95 -13.25 -0.80 5.57
CA VAL A 95 -14.20 -0.55 6.67
C VAL A 95 -15.03 0.70 6.40
N LEU A 96 -14.41 1.80 5.96
CA LEU A 96 -15.12 3.03 5.59
C LEU A 96 -16.12 2.80 4.45
N SER A 97 -15.72 2.02 3.44
CA SER A 97 -16.62 1.69 2.32
C SER A 97 -17.86 0.89 2.76
N VAL A 98 -17.71 0.00 3.75
CA VAL A 98 -18.83 -0.77 4.32
C VAL A 98 -19.71 0.13 5.18
N ASN A 99 -19.11 0.95 6.03
CA ASN A 99 -19.85 1.86 6.91
C ASN A 99 -20.72 2.83 6.10
N ARG A 100 -20.17 3.42 5.03
CA ARG A 100 -20.93 4.30 4.12
C ARG A 100 -22.13 3.60 3.47
N LYS A 101 -21.99 2.32 3.10
CA LYS A 101 -23.11 1.52 2.56
C LYS A 101 -24.17 1.25 3.63
N ASN A 102 -23.76 1.02 4.87
CA ASN A 102 -24.68 0.82 5.97
C ASN A 102 -25.47 2.10 6.27
N GLU A 103 -24.81 3.26 6.26
CA GLU A 103 -25.47 4.56 6.39
C GLU A 103 -26.55 4.75 5.31
N GLN A 104 -26.19 4.49 4.06
CA GLN A 104 -27.14 4.60 2.95
C GLN A 104 -28.33 3.63 3.09
N LEU A 105 -28.09 2.39 3.53
CA LEU A 105 -29.17 1.44 3.80
C LEU A 105 -30.10 1.88 4.94
N MET A 106 -29.55 2.55 5.96
CA MET A 106 -30.38 3.11 7.04
C MET A 106 -31.26 4.25 6.53
N GLU A 107 -30.70 5.17 5.73
CA GLU A 107 -31.47 6.26 5.12
C GLU A 107 -32.58 5.73 4.21
N ASP A 108 -32.27 4.74 3.36
CA ASP A 108 -33.26 4.11 2.48
C ASP A 108 -34.37 3.44 3.29
N TYR A 109 -34.02 2.75 4.37
CA TYR A 109 -34.99 2.12 5.27
C TYR A 109 -35.91 3.16 5.94
N GLU A 110 -35.35 4.25 6.45
CA GLU A 110 -36.12 5.32 7.09
C GLU A 110 -37.10 5.99 6.10
N CYS A 111 -36.66 6.21 4.86
CA CYS A 111 -37.49 6.78 3.81
C CYS A 111 -38.68 5.85 3.48
N LEU A 112 -38.39 4.57 3.21
CA LEU A 112 -39.40 3.57 2.88
C LEU A 112 -40.42 3.38 4.02
N ALA A 113 -39.95 3.29 5.26
CA ALA A 113 -40.81 3.14 6.43
C ALA A 113 -41.72 4.37 6.61
N SER A 114 -41.16 5.57 6.44
CA SER A 114 -41.91 6.82 6.54
C SER A 114 -42.99 6.93 5.47
N ASP A 115 -42.68 6.58 4.23
CA ASP A 115 -43.64 6.64 3.13
C ASP A 115 -44.73 5.58 3.26
N LEU A 116 -44.39 4.37 3.71
CA LEU A 116 -45.37 3.34 4.04
C LEU A 116 -46.31 3.82 5.16
N LEU A 117 -45.78 4.41 6.23
CA LEU A 117 -46.59 4.93 7.34
C LEU A 117 -47.53 6.05 6.88
N LYS A 118 -47.04 6.99 6.05
CA LYS A 118 -47.88 8.03 5.44
C LYS A 118 -49.01 7.40 4.61
N TRP A 119 -48.69 6.40 3.79
CA TRP A 119 -49.67 5.72 2.95
C TRP A 119 -50.75 5.04 3.80
N ILE A 120 -50.36 4.27 4.82
CA ILE A 120 -51.29 3.60 5.75
C ILE A 120 -52.21 4.65 6.42
N ASN A 121 -51.62 5.71 6.98
CA ASN A 121 -52.39 6.76 7.67
C ASN A 121 -53.35 7.50 6.74
N SER A 122 -53.01 7.66 5.46
CA SER A 122 -53.92 8.26 4.47
C SER A 122 -55.09 7.35 4.07
N ARG A 123 -54.89 6.02 4.10
CA ARG A 123 -55.89 5.02 3.67
C ARG A 123 -56.82 4.59 4.79
N ILE A 124 -56.38 4.60 6.05
CA ILE A 124 -57.21 4.22 7.21
C ILE A 124 -58.54 5.01 7.26
N PRO A 125 -58.58 6.35 7.11
CA PRO A 125 -59.83 7.12 7.15
C PRO A 125 -60.82 6.73 6.04
N PHE A 126 -60.30 6.49 4.83
CA PHE A 126 -61.10 6.04 3.69
C PHE A 126 -61.74 4.66 3.97
N LEU A 127 -60.96 3.71 4.46
CA LEU A 127 -61.45 2.37 4.80
C LEU A 127 -62.48 2.41 5.94
N ARG A 128 -62.25 3.24 6.97
CA ARG A 128 -63.22 3.46 8.05
C ARG A 128 -64.55 4.03 7.55
N CYS A 129 -64.51 5.00 6.63
CA CYS A 129 -65.70 5.60 6.02
C CYS A 129 -66.54 4.55 5.28
N ILE A 130 -65.91 3.69 4.48
CA ILE A 130 -66.59 2.61 3.76
C ILE A 130 -67.27 1.64 4.73
N MET A 131 -66.58 1.24 5.81
CA MET A 131 -67.15 0.33 6.79
C MET A 131 -68.35 0.91 7.53
N THR A 132 -68.38 2.22 7.80
CA THR A 132 -69.55 2.91 8.40
C THR A 132 -70.74 3.08 7.44
N GLN A 133 -70.55 2.95 6.12
CA GLN A 133 -71.65 3.04 5.14
C GLN A 133 -72.31 1.67 4.86
N ILE A 134 -71.71 0.56 5.32
CA ILE A 134 -72.18 -0.81 5.08
C ILE A 134 -72.86 -1.41 6.33
N SER A 135 -72.76 -0.75 7.49
CA SER A 135 -73.46 -1.11 8.75
C SER A 135 -74.72 -0.27 8.93
#